data_AF-A0A059WMB5-F1
#
_entry.id   AF-A0A059WMB5-F1
#
_cell.length_a   1.000
_cell.length_b   1.000
_cell.length_c   1.000
_cell.angle_alpha   90.00
_cell.angle_beta   90.00
_cell.angle_gamma   90.00
#
_symmetry.space_group_name_H-M   'P 1'
#
loop_
_entity.id
_entity.type
_entity.pdbx_description
1 polymer ?
#
loop_
_entity_poly.entity_id
_entity_poly.type
_entity_poly.pdbx_seq_one_letter_code
_entity_poly.pdbx_strand_id
1 'polypeptide(L)'
;MLAAALVAARPSQLWAQSATAAVSGVVTDDTGGALPGVTVTIVNKANGVTQVQVTNPEGRYRAVALPPAPYEIRAELAGFTGVAREVTLRVGSDGTVDLQMAVGGLAENLIVTGEAPLVEVTKSQPSSVVEASQLQALPTITRNFLTLSQLLPGSGPTAGTGKFAFTKFGGVADQRNGYTTLIDGGSVDDTDWGSPTINVTQDAVQEFKVFRNQFDAQYGAALSAVVTVVTKSGGNQASGSAFYFGRDQALNAKNYFATTKPPFDQTRVGGS
;
A
#
# COMPACT_ATOMS: atom_id res chain seq x y z
N MET A 1 -36.20 -30.72 8.36
CA MET A 1 -36.24 -29.25 8.42
C MET A 1 -35.28 -28.79 9.50
N LEU A 2 -34.05 -28.44 9.15
CA LEU A 2 -33.08 -27.83 10.08
C LEU A 2 -33.08 -26.33 9.80
N ALA A 3 -33.58 -25.53 10.74
CA ALA A 3 -33.64 -24.08 10.63
C ALA A 3 -32.25 -23.49 10.92
N ALA A 4 -31.61 -22.91 9.92
CA ALA A 4 -30.39 -22.14 10.07
C ALA A 4 -30.76 -20.73 10.56
N ALA A 5 -30.42 -20.42 11.82
CA ALA A 5 -30.56 -19.08 12.37
C ALA A 5 -29.39 -18.20 11.87
N LEU A 6 -29.69 -17.27 10.96
CA LEU A 6 -28.76 -16.26 10.47
C LEU A 6 -28.62 -15.18 11.56
N VAL A 7 -27.54 -15.23 12.34
CA VAL A 7 -27.18 -14.16 13.28
C VAL A 7 -26.57 -13.01 12.50
N ALA A 8 -27.33 -11.93 12.33
CA ALA A 8 -26.84 -10.68 11.76
C ALA A 8 -25.88 -10.00 12.76
N ALA A 9 -24.58 -10.27 12.62
CA ALA A 9 -23.54 -9.56 13.35
C ALA A 9 -23.49 -8.10 12.85
N ARG A 10 -23.78 -7.15 13.75
CA ARG A 10 -23.56 -5.72 13.47
C ARG A 10 -22.06 -5.48 13.28
N PRO A 11 -21.61 -4.78 12.22
CA PRO A 11 -20.21 -4.42 12.09
C PRO A 11 -19.86 -3.39 13.17
N SER A 12 -19.19 -3.86 14.22
CA SER A 12 -18.46 -2.99 15.13
C SER A 12 -17.34 -2.32 14.32
N GLN A 13 -17.37 -0.99 14.25
CA GLN A 13 -16.29 -0.20 13.65
C GLN A 13 -15.00 -0.47 14.44
N LEU A 14 -14.19 -1.38 13.93
CA LEU A 14 -12.81 -1.57 14.36
C LEU A 14 -12.00 -0.44 13.72
N TRP A 15 -11.46 0.45 14.55
CA TRP A 15 -10.40 1.35 14.13
C TRP A 15 -9.13 0.53 13.91
N ALA A 16 -8.98 0.00 12.69
CA ALA A 16 -7.72 -0.57 12.25
C ALA A 16 -6.68 0.55 12.24
N GLN A 17 -5.52 0.29 12.84
CA GLN A 17 -4.39 1.21 12.82
C GLN A 17 -3.78 1.15 11.42
N SER A 18 -4.38 1.88 10.46
CA SER A 18 -3.95 1.90 9.06
C SER A 18 -2.50 2.35 8.95
N ALA A 19 -1.74 1.69 8.09
CA ALA A 19 -0.45 2.20 7.63
C ALA A 19 -0.67 3.58 7.00
N THR A 20 -0.09 4.62 7.60
CA THR A 20 -0.37 6.00 7.21
C THR A 20 0.76 6.60 6.37
N ALA A 21 0.39 7.61 5.59
CA ALA A 21 1.27 8.50 4.87
C ALA A 21 1.26 9.89 5.53
N ALA A 22 2.25 10.70 5.18
CA ALA A 22 2.28 12.11 5.49
C ALA A 22 2.46 12.91 4.21
N VAL A 23 1.95 14.14 4.22
CA VAL A 23 2.25 15.14 3.20
C VAL A 23 2.66 16.43 3.88
N SER A 24 3.71 17.05 3.37
CA SER A 24 4.16 18.37 3.78
C SER A 24 4.45 19.22 2.56
N GLY A 25 4.58 20.53 2.76
CA GLY A 25 4.89 21.44 1.67
C GLY A 25 4.95 22.87 2.14
N VAL A 26 5.39 23.73 1.22
CA VAL A 26 5.40 25.18 1.39
C VAL A 26 4.44 25.81 0.39
N VAL A 27 3.67 26.78 0.87
CA VAL A 27 2.86 27.65 0.01
C VAL A 27 3.60 28.97 -0.20
N THR A 28 3.83 29.33 -1.46
CA THR A 28 4.53 30.57 -1.85
C THR A 28 3.70 31.41 -2.82
N ASP A 29 4.02 32.69 -2.94
CA ASP A 29 3.49 33.57 -3.99
C ASP A 29 4.31 33.49 -5.30
N ASP A 30 3.89 34.24 -6.33
CA ASP A 30 4.60 34.37 -7.61
C ASP A 30 6.02 34.97 -7.49
N THR A 31 6.33 35.65 -6.39
CA THR A 31 7.65 36.21 -6.09
C THR A 31 8.54 35.24 -5.31
N GLY A 32 8.01 34.08 -4.90
CA GLY A 32 8.68 33.09 -4.05
C GLY A 32 8.61 33.42 -2.56
N GLY A 33 7.81 34.40 -2.16
CA GLY A 33 7.55 34.74 -0.76
C GLY A 33 6.66 33.69 -0.09
N ALA A 34 6.98 33.31 1.14
CA ALA A 34 6.17 32.35 1.89
C ALA A 34 4.82 32.96 2.32
N LEU A 35 3.73 32.21 2.16
CA LEU A 35 2.37 32.67 2.46
C LEU A 35 1.82 32.05 3.76
N PRO A 36 1.74 32.81 4.86
CA PRO A 36 1.14 32.35 6.10
C PRO A 36 -0.40 32.46 6.08
N GLY A 37 -1.08 31.60 6.85
CA GLY A 37 -2.53 31.66 7.00
C GLY A 37 -3.34 31.10 5.82
N VAL A 38 -2.68 30.44 4.85
CA VAL A 38 -3.34 29.75 3.73
C VAL A 38 -4.08 28.53 4.28
N THR A 39 -5.33 28.37 3.90
CA THR A 39 -6.12 27.17 4.21
C THR A 39 -5.81 26.10 3.18
N VAL A 40 -5.18 25.02 3.63
CA VAL A 40 -4.83 23.85 2.82
C VAL A 40 -5.81 22.72 3.11
N THR A 41 -6.64 22.36 2.14
CA THR A 41 -7.61 21.27 2.24
C THR A 41 -7.10 20.07 1.43
N ILE A 42 -6.90 18.95 2.12
CA ILE A 42 -6.41 17.69 1.56
C ILE A 42 -7.61 16.73 1.51
N VAL A 43 -8.06 16.41 0.30
CA VAL A 43 -9.25 15.59 0.04
C VAL A 43 -8.81 14.23 -0.47
N ASN A 44 -9.20 13.16 0.22
CA ASN A 44 -9.04 11.81 -0.29
C ASN A 44 -10.07 11.56 -1.40
N LYS A 45 -9.62 11.37 -2.64
CA LYS A 45 -10.53 11.17 -3.80
C LYS A 45 -11.23 9.81 -3.79
N ALA A 46 -10.76 8.84 -3.00
CA ALA A 46 -11.36 7.50 -2.94
C ALA A 46 -12.58 7.44 -1.98
N ASN A 47 -12.55 8.15 -0.85
CA ASN A 47 -13.60 8.10 0.17
C ASN A 47 -14.18 9.47 0.57
N GLY A 48 -13.63 10.57 0.05
CA GLY A 48 -14.10 11.93 0.33
C GLY A 48 -13.69 12.49 1.69
N VAL A 49 -12.88 11.77 2.47
CA VAL A 49 -12.39 12.26 3.77
C VAL A 49 -11.46 13.45 3.55
N THR A 50 -11.71 14.53 4.28
CA THR A 50 -10.97 15.79 4.16
C THR A 50 -10.20 16.11 5.43
N GLN A 51 -8.96 16.54 5.28
CA GLN A 51 -8.16 17.12 6.36
C GLN A 51 -7.79 18.54 6.00
N VAL A 52 -8.06 19.49 6.91
CA VAL A 52 -7.76 20.91 6.72
C VAL A 52 -6.58 21.28 7.59
N GLN A 53 -5.62 22.00 7.02
CA GLN A 53 -4.47 22.56 7.71
C GLN A 53 -4.34 24.05 7.35
N VAL A 54 -3.68 24.81 8.23
CA VAL A 54 -3.37 26.23 7.97
C VAL A 54 -1.86 26.38 7.94
N THR A 55 -1.33 27.14 6.98
CA THR A 55 0.12 27.36 6.87
C THR A 55 0.65 28.20 8.04
N ASN A 56 1.86 27.85 8.48
CA ASN A 56 2.57 28.58 9.54
C ASN A 56 3.19 29.91 9.00
N PRO A 57 3.87 30.72 9.84
CA PRO A 57 4.55 31.96 9.40
C PRO A 57 5.57 31.80 8.27
N GLU A 58 6.08 30.59 8.07
CA GLU A 58 7.06 30.24 7.03
C GLU A 58 6.37 29.62 5.79
N GLY A 59 5.04 29.70 5.70
CA GLY A 59 4.24 29.14 4.61
C GLY A 59 4.14 27.62 4.61
N ARG A 60 4.62 26.93 5.66
CA ARG A 60 4.67 25.47 5.71
C ARG A 60 3.36 24.88 6.21
N TYR A 61 2.97 23.74 5.64
CA TYR A 61 1.91 22.89 6.15
C TYR A 61 2.39 21.44 6.29
N ARG A 62 1.73 20.69 7.17
CA ARG A 62 1.95 19.26 7.32
C ARG A 62 0.67 18.56 7.73
N ALA A 63 0.31 17.51 6.99
CA ALA A 63 -0.73 16.58 7.37
C ALA A 63 -0.12 15.20 7.55
N VAL A 64 -0.53 14.53 8.62
CA VAL A 64 -0.08 13.19 9.01
C VAL A 64 -1.29 12.30 9.16
N ALA A 65 -1.05 11.01 9.25
CA ALA A 65 -2.09 9.99 9.42
C ALA A 65 -3.04 9.85 8.20
N LEU A 66 -2.54 10.13 6.98
CA LEU A 66 -3.32 10.03 5.75
C LEU A 66 -3.34 8.57 5.24
N PRO A 67 -4.51 7.95 5.03
CA PRO A 67 -4.57 6.63 4.39
C PRO A 67 -4.00 6.64 2.96
N PRO A 68 -3.45 5.55 2.43
CA PRO A 68 -2.91 5.48 1.07
C PRO A 68 -4.02 5.59 0.02
N ALA A 69 -4.01 6.66 -0.77
CA ALA A 69 -5.03 6.97 -1.76
C ALA A 69 -4.58 8.08 -2.72
N PRO A 70 -5.28 8.30 -3.85
CA PRO A 70 -5.20 9.56 -4.58
C PRO A 70 -5.83 10.69 -3.75
N TYR A 71 -5.08 11.78 -3.60
CA TYR A 71 -5.46 13.00 -2.91
C TYR A 71 -5.50 14.19 -3.85
N GLU A 72 -6.39 15.13 -3.54
CA GLU A 72 -6.38 16.47 -4.08
C GLU A 72 -6.05 17.46 -2.96
N ILE A 73 -5.02 18.26 -3.15
CA ILE A 73 -4.57 19.27 -2.19
C ILE A 73 -4.94 20.63 -2.76
N ARG A 74 -5.82 21.34 -2.06
CA ARG A 74 -6.30 22.68 -2.43
C ARG A 74 -5.74 23.71 -1.46
N ALA A 75 -5.21 24.81 -1.98
CA ALA A 75 -4.79 25.96 -1.18
C ALA A 75 -5.68 27.17 -1.51
N GLU A 76 -6.22 27.78 -0.45
CA GLU A 76 -7.11 28.93 -0.53
C GLU A 76 -6.68 30.01 0.46
N LEU A 77 -6.59 31.25 -0.02
CA LEU A 77 -6.30 32.44 0.78
C LEU A 77 -7.00 33.65 0.16
N ALA A 78 -7.64 34.48 0.98
CA ALA A 78 -8.33 35.66 0.50
C ALA A 78 -7.36 36.64 -0.18
N GLY A 79 -7.72 37.10 -1.38
CA GLY A 79 -6.86 37.96 -2.21
C GLY A 79 -5.85 37.20 -3.10
N PHE A 80 -5.86 35.87 -3.06
CA PHE A 80 -5.07 35.01 -3.93
C PHE A 80 -5.98 34.08 -4.75
N THR A 81 -5.48 33.66 -5.90
CA THR A 81 -6.09 32.65 -6.76
C THR A 81 -5.92 31.27 -6.12
N GLY A 82 -7.01 30.51 -5.99
CA GLY A 82 -6.99 29.16 -5.44
C GLY A 82 -6.25 28.19 -6.38
N VAL A 83 -5.45 27.30 -5.79
CA VAL A 83 -4.68 26.29 -6.54
C VAL A 83 -4.99 24.91 -6.01
N ALA A 84 -5.19 23.96 -6.92
CA ALA A 84 -5.40 22.56 -6.60
C ALA A 84 -4.37 21.67 -7.32
N ARG A 85 -3.85 20.65 -6.62
CA ARG A 85 -2.93 19.65 -7.16
C ARG A 85 -3.33 18.25 -6.76
N GLU A 86 -3.25 17.31 -7.69
CA GLU A 86 -3.48 15.89 -7.42
C GLU A 86 -2.16 15.18 -7.09
N VAL A 87 -2.19 14.30 -6.08
CA VAL A 87 -1.04 13.49 -5.65
C VAL A 87 -1.51 12.12 -5.18
N THR A 88 -0.78 11.06 -5.52
CA THR A 88 -1.05 9.72 -4.98
C THR A 88 -0.10 9.45 -3.83
N LEU A 89 -0.64 9.33 -2.61
CA LEU A 89 0.14 8.98 -1.42
C LEU A 89 0.13 7.47 -1.20
N ARG A 90 1.31 6.91 -0.95
CA ARG A 90 1.53 5.46 -0.77
C ARG A 90 1.84 5.17 0.70
N VAL A 91 1.80 3.91 1.12
CA VAL A 91 2.13 3.58 2.52
C VAL A 91 3.55 4.01 2.89
N GLY A 92 3.65 4.71 4.03
CA GLY A 92 4.92 5.18 4.57
C GLY A 92 5.61 6.21 3.68
N SER A 93 4.94 6.80 2.69
CA SER A 93 5.48 7.94 1.95
C SER A 93 5.35 9.20 2.80
N ASP A 94 6.42 10.00 2.86
CA ASP A 94 6.36 11.40 3.28
C ASP A 94 6.53 12.25 2.02
N GLY A 95 5.40 12.67 1.45
CA GLY A 95 5.36 13.40 0.20
C GLY A 95 5.56 14.90 0.41
N THR A 96 6.40 15.53 -0.41
CA THR A 96 6.50 17.00 -0.45
C THR A 96 5.72 17.55 -1.63
N VAL A 97 4.76 18.43 -1.36
CA VAL A 97 3.94 19.10 -2.37
C VAL A 97 3.97 20.61 -2.13
N ASP A 98 4.83 21.31 -2.85
CA ASP A 98 4.86 22.77 -2.80
C ASP A 98 3.77 23.35 -3.73
N LEU A 99 3.14 24.43 -3.30
CA LEU A 99 2.05 25.10 -3.99
C LEU A 99 2.41 26.57 -4.18
N GLN A 100 2.29 27.07 -5.40
CA GLN A 100 2.50 28.46 -5.72
C GLN A 100 1.17 29.12 -6.04
N MET A 101 0.83 30.21 -5.35
CA MET A 101 -0.43 30.94 -5.50
C MET A 101 -0.17 32.31 -6.14
N ALA A 102 -0.90 32.60 -7.22
CA ALA A 102 -0.87 33.92 -7.83
C ALA A 102 -1.76 34.91 -7.07
N VAL A 103 -1.36 36.18 -7.05
CA VAL A 103 -2.20 37.27 -6.52
C VAL A 103 -3.34 37.50 -7.51
N GLY A 104 -4.58 37.29 -7.08
CA GLY A 104 -5.75 37.38 -7.95
C GLY A 104 -7.03 37.66 -7.18
N GLY A 105 -7.87 38.54 -7.73
CA GLY A 105 -9.17 38.87 -7.17
C GLY A 105 -10.16 37.72 -7.35
N LEU A 106 -10.80 37.32 -6.25
CA LEU A 106 -11.92 36.39 -6.10
C LEU A 106 -12.26 35.47 -7.31
N ALA A 107 -12.02 34.18 -7.11
CA ALA A 107 -12.72 33.03 -7.71
C ALA A 107 -12.35 32.57 -9.14
N GLU A 108 -11.07 32.59 -9.52
CA GLU A 108 -10.59 31.63 -10.53
C GLU A 108 -9.91 30.46 -9.81
N ASN A 109 -10.49 29.26 -9.91
CA ASN A 109 -9.89 28.04 -9.38
C ASN A 109 -8.97 27.49 -10.47
N LEU A 110 -7.66 27.75 -10.37
CA LEU A 110 -6.71 27.23 -11.33
C LEU A 110 -6.37 25.78 -10.93
N ILE A 111 -7.01 24.82 -11.60
CA ILE A 111 -6.64 23.41 -11.49
C ILE A 111 -5.36 23.23 -12.31
N VAL A 112 -4.22 23.14 -11.63
CA VAL A 112 -2.94 22.84 -12.29
C VAL A 112 -2.89 21.34 -12.54
N THR A 113 -3.30 20.91 -13.73
CA THR A 113 -3.21 19.51 -14.20
C THR A 113 -1.78 19.13 -14.62
N GLY A 114 -0.79 19.61 -13.88
CA GLY A 114 0.60 19.19 -14.02
C GLY A 114 0.88 18.08 -13.02
N GLU A 115 0.83 16.83 -13.48
CA GLU A 115 1.33 15.66 -12.74
C GLU A 115 2.83 15.86 -12.52
N ALA A 116 3.20 16.59 -11.47
CA ALA A 116 4.58 16.62 -11.05
C ALA A 116 4.84 15.32 -10.28
N PRO A 117 5.90 14.58 -10.64
CA PRO A 117 6.23 13.35 -9.93
C PRO A 117 6.41 13.68 -8.44
N LEU A 118 5.82 12.85 -7.58
CA LEU A 118 6.07 12.91 -6.15
C LEU A 118 7.56 12.64 -5.92
N VAL A 119 8.35 13.70 -5.74
CA VAL A 119 9.76 13.58 -5.43
C VAL A 119 9.85 13.24 -3.94
N GLU A 120 10.04 11.96 -3.63
CA GLU A 120 10.34 11.49 -2.27
C GLU A 120 11.81 11.82 -1.94
N VAL A 121 12.10 13.11 -1.69
CA VAL A 121 13.46 13.64 -1.44
C VAL A 121 14.05 13.19 -0.09
N THR A 122 13.23 12.63 0.81
CA THR A 122 13.60 12.32 2.20
C THR A 122 14.11 10.89 2.41
N LYS A 123 13.92 9.97 1.46
CA LYS A 123 14.31 8.56 1.64
C LYS A 123 15.31 8.09 0.59
N SER A 124 16.55 7.89 1.04
CA SER A 124 17.64 7.32 0.25
C SER A 124 17.62 5.78 0.23
N GLN A 125 16.43 5.15 0.16
CA GLN A 125 16.28 3.70 0.30
C GLN A 125 15.81 3.04 -1.01
N PRO A 126 16.50 1.99 -1.50
CA PRO A 126 16.02 1.23 -2.66
C PRO A 126 14.77 0.43 -2.26
N SER A 127 13.60 0.92 -2.67
CA SER A 127 12.32 0.24 -2.48
C SER A 127 11.75 -0.26 -3.80
N SER A 128 11.07 -1.40 -3.76
CA SER A 128 10.35 -1.94 -4.91
C SER A 128 8.89 -2.08 -4.54
N VAL A 129 8.01 -1.45 -5.32
CA VAL A 129 6.56 -1.47 -5.14
C VAL A 129 5.97 -2.36 -6.22
N VAL A 130 5.10 -3.28 -5.83
CA VAL A 130 4.30 -4.09 -6.76
C VAL A 130 2.84 -3.69 -6.58
N GLU A 131 2.25 -3.22 -7.67
CA GLU A 131 0.90 -2.62 -7.69
C GLU A 131 -0.19 -3.68 -7.82
N ALA A 132 -1.43 -3.36 -7.43
CA ALA A 132 -2.61 -4.23 -7.61
C ALA A 132 -2.79 -4.71 -9.06
N SER A 133 -2.49 -3.86 -10.04
CA SER A 133 -2.57 -4.20 -11.48
C SER A 133 -1.59 -5.32 -11.85
N GLN A 134 -0.36 -5.25 -11.32
CA GLN A 134 0.69 -6.25 -11.52
C GLN A 134 0.37 -7.53 -10.74
N LEU A 135 -0.18 -7.41 -9.53
CA LEU A 135 -0.73 -8.53 -8.78
C LEU A 135 -1.80 -9.26 -9.60
N GLN A 136 -2.75 -8.56 -10.22
CA GLN A 136 -3.79 -9.19 -11.02
C GLN A 136 -3.29 -9.79 -12.34
N ALA A 137 -2.28 -9.17 -12.96
CA ALA A 137 -1.73 -9.61 -14.23
C ALA A 137 -0.79 -10.83 -14.10
N LEU A 138 -0.15 -11.02 -12.94
CA LEU A 138 0.84 -12.08 -12.76
C LEU A 138 0.20 -13.37 -12.23
N PRO A 139 0.26 -14.48 -12.99
CA PRO A 139 -0.30 -15.75 -12.55
C PRO A 139 0.52 -16.31 -11.38
N THR A 140 -0.13 -16.50 -10.23
CA THR A 140 0.46 -17.15 -9.06
C THR A 140 -0.17 -18.54 -8.88
N ILE A 141 0.66 -19.59 -8.85
CA ILE A 141 0.17 -20.98 -8.73
C ILE A 141 -0.58 -21.21 -7.40
N THR A 142 -0.20 -20.48 -6.36
CA THR A 142 -0.74 -20.67 -4.99
C THR A 142 -1.63 -19.51 -4.53
N ARG A 143 -1.86 -18.45 -5.34
CA ARG A 143 -2.52 -17.20 -4.92
C ARG A 143 -1.88 -16.55 -3.69
N ASN A 144 -0.56 -16.69 -3.58
CA ASN A 144 0.22 -16.04 -2.53
C ASN A 144 1.02 -14.89 -3.16
N PHE A 145 0.74 -13.66 -2.74
CA PHE A 145 1.40 -12.47 -3.28
C PHE A 145 2.92 -12.46 -2.99
N LEU A 146 3.39 -13.12 -1.92
CA LEU A 146 4.81 -13.20 -1.57
C LEU A 146 5.64 -13.94 -2.63
N THR A 147 5.05 -14.79 -3.48
CA THR A 147 5.80 -15.40 -4.58
C THR A 147 6.23 -14.38 -5.62
N LEU A 148 5.49 -13.27 -5.80
CA LEU A 148 5.87 -12.21 -6.72
C LEU A 148 7.10 -11.45 -6.23
N SER A 149 7.32 -11.42 -4.92
CA SER A 149 8.54 -10.83 -4.36
C SER A 149 9.81 -11.58 -4.76
N GLN A 150 9.70 -12.83 -5.28
CA GLN A 150 10.81 -13.59 -5.88
C GLN A 150 11.35 -12.99 -7.18
N LEU A 151 10.58 -12.09 -7.81
CA LEU A 151 11.05 -11.33 -8.98
C LEU A 151 12.08 -10.26 -8.59
N LEU A 152 12.23 -9.96 -7.30
CA LEU A 152 13.16 -8.97 -6.81
C LEU A 152 14.57 -9.56 -6.63
N PRO A 153 15.64 -8.80 -6.94
CA PRO A 153 17.00 -9.27 -6.71
C PRO A 153 17.26 -9.63 -5.24
N GLY A 154 17.97 -10.72 -4.98
CA GLY A 154 18.33 -11.15 -3.62
C GLY A 154 17.21 -11.89 -2.86
N SER A 155 16.14 -12.24 -3.57
CA SER A 155 15.07 -13.10 -3.07
C SER A 155 15.15 -14.48 -3.74
N GLY A 156 14.65 -15.50 -3.05
CA GLY A 156 14.58 -16.85 -3.59
C GLY A 156 13.49 -17.69 -2.92
N PRO A 157 13.13 -18.85 -3.49
CA PRO A 157 12.18 -19.75 -2.86
C PRO A 157 12.73 -20.26 -1.52
N THR A 158 11.88 -20.31 -0.49
CA THR A 158 12.23 -20.94 0.78
C THR A 158 11.68 -22.36 0.83
N ALA A 159 12.46 -23.28 1.39
CA ALA A 159 12.02 -24.65 1.71
C ALA A 159 11.48 -24.75 3.15
N GLY A 160 11.36 -23.63 3.86
CA GLY A 160 11.03 -23.55 5.29
C GLY A 160 9.59 -23.97 5.63
N THR A 161 9.42 -24.45 6.86
CA THR A 161 8.22 -25.05 7.47
C THR A 161 7.08 -24.06 7.82
N GLY A 162 7.21 -22.78 7.50
CA GLY A 162 6.19 -21.77 7.80
C GLY A 162 4.99 -21.85 6.85
N LYS A 163 3.78 -21.99 7.38
CA LYS A 163 2.53 -22.18 6.59
C LYS A 163 2.32 -21.18 5.45
N PHE A 164 2.83 -19.94 5.59
CA PHE A 164 2.66 -18.87 4.62
C PHE A 164 3.98 -18.28 4.09
N ALA A 165 5.11 -18.88 4.43
CA ALA A 165 6.43 -18.45 3.97
C ALA A 165 6.81 -19.18 2.67
N PHE A 166 6.75 -18.46 1.54
CA PHE A 166 7.09 -19.01 0.22
C PHE A 166 8.40 -18.44 -0.36
N THR A 167 8.92 -17.37 0.25
CA THR A 167 10.09 -16.64 -0.21
C THR A 167 11.07 -16.47 0.96
N LYS A 168 12.35 -16.27 0.66
CA LYS A 168 13.40 -15.87 1.60
C LYS A 168 14.17 -14.70 0.98
N PHE A 169 14.57 -13.75 1.81
CA PHE A 169 15.48 -12.68 1.43
C PHE A 169 16.81 -12.90 2.14
N GLY A 170 17.92 -12.86 1.39
CA GLY A 170 19.26 -13.13 1.94
C GLY A 170 19.70 -14.60 1.85
N GLY A 171 20.85 -14.90 2.46
CA GLY A 171 21.57 -16.17 2.28
C GLY A 171 20.89 -17.39 2.91
N VAL A 172 21.16 -18.57 2.36
CA VAL A 172 20.51 -19.86 2.70
C VAL A 172 20.67 -20.27 4.17
N ALA A 173 21.72 -19.81 4.85
CA ALA A 173 22.10 -20.23 6.21
C ALA A 173 21.27 -19.63 7.36
N ASP A 174 20.37 -18.67 7.09
CA ASP A 174 19.59 -18.02 8.15
C ASP A 174 18.42 -18.89 8.66
N GLN A 175 18.27 -19.03 9.98
CA GLN A 175 17.17 -19.78 10.62
C GLN A 175 15.82 -19.06 10.44
N ARG A 176 15.84 -17.73 10.26
CA ARG A 176 14.66 -16.94 9.91
C ARG A 176 14.60 -16.73 8.40
N ASN A 177 13.43 -16.42 7.85
CA ASN A 177 13.29 -16.16 6.40
C ASN A 177 13.97 -14.86 5.93
N GLY A 178 14.66 -14.14 6.82
CA GLY A 178 15.41 -12.95 6.48
C GLY A 178 14.56 -11.72 6.17
N TYR A 179 13.24 -11.78 6.34
CA TYR A 179 12.35 -10.63 6.20
C TYR A 179 11.29 -10.54 7.28
N THR A 180 10.75 -9.35 7.49
CA THR A 180 9.55 -9.14 8.31
C THR A 180 8.35 -8.75 7.47
N THR A 181 7.18 -9.29 7.80
CA THR A 181 5.90 -9.00 7.14
C THR A 181 5.05 -8.08 8.01
N LEU A 182 4.70 -6.92 7.47
CA LEU A 182 3.76 -5.98 8.07
C LEU A 182 2.48 -5.98 7.25
N ILE A 183 1.33 -6.23 7.86
CA ILE A 183 0.02 -6.04 7.23
C ILE A 183 -0.61 -4.80 7.85
N ASP A 184 -0.89 -3.81 7.01
CA ASP A 184 -1.44 -2.51 7.41
C ASP A 184 -0.65 -1.85 8.55
N GLY A 185 0.65 -2.13 8.66
CA GLY A 185 1.55 -1.59 9.69
C GLY A 185 1.75 -2.48 10.92
N GLY A 186 0.97 -3.56 11.08
CA GLY A 186 1.14 -4.54 12.15
C GLY A 186 2.02 -5.71 11.73
N SER A 187 3.00 -6.09 12.56
CA SER A 187 3.80 -7.30 12.31
C SER A 187 2.94 -8.54 12.46
N VAL A 188 2.99 -9.45 11.47
CA VAL A 188 2.27 -10.73 11.50
C VAL A 188 3.21 -11.92 11.59
N ASP A 189 4.49 -11.67 11.79
CA ASP A 189 5.48 -12.72 11.84
C ASP A 189 5.45 -13.46 13.18
N ASP A 190 5.71 -14.75 13.09
CA ASP A 190 6.03 -15.58 14.23
C ASP A 190 7.38 -15.16 14.86
N THR A 191 7.42 -15.17 16.19
CA THR A 191 8.61 -14.82 16.98
C THR A 191 9.73 -15.83 16.77
N ASP A 192 9.41 -17.12 16.59
CA ASP A 192 10.41 -18.18 16.49
C ASP A 192 11.06 -18.23 15.10
N TRP A 193 10.25 -18.24 14.04
CA TRP A 193 10.76 -18.45 12.66
C TRP A 193 10.76 -17.20 11.79
N GLY A 194 10.22 -16.06 12.26
CA GLY A 194 10.09 -14.84 11.45
C GLY A 194 9.28 -15.05 10.17
N SER A 195 8.31 -15.97 10.23
CA SER A 195 7.44 -16.31 9.11
C SER A 195 6.07 -15.66 9.32
N PRO A 196 5.41 -15.13 8.28
CA PRO A 196 4.05 -14.63 8.43
C PRO A 196 3.11 -15.74 8.91
N THR A 197 2.37 -15.47 9.98
CA THR A 197 1.35 -16.38 10.56
C THR A 197 -0.04 -16.14 9.98
N ILE A 198 -0.23 -14.99 9.33
CA ILE A 198 -1.46 -14.57 8.66
C ILE A 198 -1.11 -14.28 7.20
N ASN A 199 -2.00 -14.69 6.29
CA ASN A 199 -1.88 -14.35 4.87
C ASN A 199 -3.17 -13.69 4.40
N VAL A 200 -3.04 -12.56 3.71
CA VAL A 200 -4.15 -11.89 3.04
C VAL A 200 -4.31 -12.43 1.63
N THR A 201 -5.55 -12.54 1.18
CA THR A 201 -5.83 -12.95 -0.20
C THR A 201 -5.30 -11.90 -1.15
N GLN A 202 -4.76 -12.34 -2.29
CA GLN A 202 -4.21 -11.45 -3.31
C GLN A 202 -5.22 -10.38 -3.78
N ASP A 203 -6.52 -10.68 -3.76
CA ASP A 203 -7.57 -9.73 -4.15
C ASP A 203 -7.80 -8.63 -3.11
N ALA A 204 -7.53 -8.93 -1.83
CA ALA A 204 -7.63 -7.97 -0.73
C ALA A 204 -6.40 -7.06 -0.63
N VAL A 205 -5.30 -7.37 -1.33
CA VAL A 205 -4.09 -6.55 -1.37
C VAL A 205 -4.26 -5.40 -2.36
N GLN A 206 -4.07 -4.18 -1.90
CA GLN A 206 -3.99 -2.97 -2.72
C GLN A 206 -2.59 -2.79 -3.30
N GLU A 207 -1.57 -2.92 -2.47
CA GLU A 207 -0.17 -2.85 -2.86
C GLU A 207 0.68 -3.60 -1.85
N PHE A 208 1.86 -4.06 -2.28
CA PHE A 208 2.90 -4.45 -1.33
C PHE A 208 4.23 -3.81 -1.72
N LYS A 209 4.98 -3.39 -0.69
CA LYS A 209 6.27 -2.73 -0.80
C LYS A 209 7.32 -3.57 -0.11
N VAL A 210 8.47 -3.72 -0.76
CA VAL A 210 9.63 -4.42 -0.19
C VAL A 210 10.78 -3.44 0.00
N PHE A 211 11.20 -3.24 1.25
CA PHE A 211 12.41 -2.54 1.62
C PHE A 211 13.57 -3.53 1.74
N ARG A 212 14.76 -3.21 1.22
CA ARG A 212 15.94 -4.10 1.25
C ARG A 212 17.16 -3.37 1.80
N ASN A 213 17.93 -4.04 2.67
CA ASN A 213 19.27 -3.66 3.19
C ASN A 213 19.45 -2.29 3.89
N GLN A 214 18.52 -1.35 3.74
CA GLN A 214 18.52 -0.06 4.43
C GLN A 214 17.09 0.29 4.81
N PHE A 215 16.54 -0.41 5.79
CA PHE A 215 15.25 -0.08 6.40
C PHE A 215 15.49 0.51 7.79
N ASP A 216 14.56 1.35 8.24
CA ASP A 216 14.69 2.12 9.47
C ASP A 216 14.66 1.22 10.73
N ALA A 217 15.30 1.65 11.81
CA ALA A 217 15.49 0.85 13.03
C ALA A 217 14.17 0.45 13.72
N GLN A 218 13.07 1.14 13.39
CA GLN A 218 11.71 0.78 13.81
C GLN A 218 11.32 -0.66 13.39
N TYR A 219 11.95 -1.21 12.35
CA TYR A 219 11.73 -2.59 11.89
C TYR A 219 12.74 -3.57 12.50
N GLY A 220 13.02 -3.46 13.81
CA GLY A 220 14.11 -4.16 14.50
C GLY A 220 14.09 -5.70 14.45
N ALA A 221 12.99 -6.32 14.00
CA ALA A 221 12.89 -7.76 13.78
C ALA A 221 13.32 -8.21 12.37
N ALA A 222 13.47 -7.28 11.43
CA ALA A 222 13.82 -7.55 10.04
C ALA A 222 15.34 -7.68 9.87
N LEU A 223 15.79 -8.69 9.12
CA LEU A 223 17.22 -8.95 8.92
C LEU A 223 17.71 -8.43 7.55
N SER A 224 17.05 -8.83 6.46
CA SER A 224 17.44 -8.49 5.09
C SER A 224 16.38 -7.69 4.33
N ALA A 225 15.10 -7.89 4.63
CA ALA A 225 14.02 -7.15 3.99
C ALA A 225 12.82 -6.88 4.92
N VAL A 226 12.02 -5.87 4.57
CA VAL A 226 10.72 -5.61 5.17
C VAL A 226 9.67 -5.63 4.07
N VAL A 227 8.67 -6.47 4.21
CA VAL A 227 7.53 -6.57 3.30
C VAL A 227 6.33 -5.91 3.97
N THR A 228 5.93 -4.74 3.48
CA THR A 228 4.72 -4.06 3.92
C THR A 228 3.60 -4.33 2.93
N VAL A 229 2.49 -4.84 3.43
CA VAL A 229 1.30 -5.19 2.68
C VAL A 229 0.19 -4.24 3.10
N VAL A 230 -0.50 -3.69 2.11
CA VAL A 230 -1.59 -2.75 2.29
C VAL A 230 -2.83 -3.41 1.78
N THR A 231 -3.83 -3.59 2.64
CA THR A 231 -5.11 -4.11 2.20
C THR A 231 -5.94 -2.98 1.58
N LYS A 232 -6.83 -3.34 0.64
CA LYS A 232 -7.77 -2.39 0.04
C LYS A 232 -8.67 -1.83 1.13
N SER A 233 -8.63 -0.52 1.33
CA SER A 233 -9.61 0.17 2.17
C SER A 233 -10.93 0.34 1.40
N GLY A 234 -12.06 0.07 2.06
CA GLY A 234 -13.38 0.20 1.43
C GLY A 234 -13.63 1.63 0.95
N GLY A 235 -14.06 1.78 -0.32
CA GLY A 235 -14.51 3.05 -0.88
C GLY A 235 -16.02 3.27 -0.69
N ASN A 236 -16.50 4.46 -1.04
CA ASN A 236 -17.93 4.80 -0.97
C ASN A 236 -18.79 4.09 -2.04
N GLN A 237 -18.16 3.33 -2.93
CA GLN A 237 -18.84 2.53 -3.94
C GLN A 237 -18.80 1.05 -3.53
N ALA A 238 -19.96 0.40 -3.56
CA ALA A 238 -20.06 -1.03 -3.32
C ALA A 238 -19.22 -1.78 -4.36
N SER A 239 -18.21 -2.51 -3.89
CA SER A 239 -17.36 -3.36 -4.72
C SER A 239 -17.20 -4.70 -4.04
N GLY A 240 -17.13 -5.76 -4.85
CA GLY A 240 -16.95 -7.12 -4.36
C GLY A 240 -16.28 -7.97 -5.43
N SER A 241 -15.62 -9.04 -5.01
CA SER A 241 -14.96 -9.99 -5.90
C SER A 241 -15.41 -11.41 -5.60
N ALA A 242 -15.47 -12.25 -6.64
CA ALA A 242 -15.69 -13.67 -6.52
C ALA A 242 -14.70 -14.39 -7.42
N PHE A 243 -14.14 -15.50 -6.94
CA PHE A 243 -13.18 -16.29 -7.69
C PHE A 243 -13.46 -17.79 -7.60
N TYR A 244 -13.11 -18.47 -8.68
CA TYR A 244 -13.14 -19.93 -8.81
C TYR A 244 -11.86 -20.39 -9.52
N PHE A 245 -11.10 -21.26 -8.88
CA PHE A 245 -9.93 -21.90 -9.47
C PHE A 245 -10.04 -23.42 -9.35
N GLY A 246 -10.04 -24.09 -10.49
CA GLY A 246 -9.93 -25.54 -10.59
C GLY A 246 -8.53 -25.93 -11.09
N ARG A 247 -7.87 -26.86 -10.41
CA ARG A 247 -6.68 -27.54 -10.91
C ARG A 247 -6.99 -29.02 -10.98
N ASP A 248 -7.19 -29.49 -12.20
CA ASP A 248 -7.45 -30.90 -12.47
C ASP A 248 -6.18 -31.57 -13.02
N GLN A 249 -5.95 -32.80 -12.61
CA GLN A 249 -4.88 -33.62 -13.15
C GLN A 249 -5.07 -33.74 -14.65
N ALA A 250 -6.24 -34.10 -15.18
CA ALA A 250 -6.53 -34.28 -16.60
C ALA A 250 -6.00 -33.14 -17.48
N LEU A 251 -6.02 -31.90 -16.99
CA LEU A 251 -5.56 -30.70 -17.69
C LEU A 251 -4.03 -30.47 -17.65
N ASN A 252 -3.29 -31.16 -16.76
CA ASN A 252 -1.83 -31.00 -16.63
C ASN A 252 -1.05 -31.87 -17.63
N ALA A 253 0.06 -31.37 -18.17
CA ALA A 253 1.03 -32.19 -18.88
C ALA A 253 1.91 -32.99 -17.89
N LYS A 254 2.39 -34.17 -18.31
CA LYS A 254 3.38 -34.92 -17.53
C LYS A 254 4.73 -34.20 -17.63
N ASN A 255 5.32 -33.85 -16.49
CA ASN A 255 6.66 -33.26 -16.45
C ASN A 255 7.67 -34.28 -17.03
N TYR A 256 8.62 -33.80 -17.85
CA TYR A 256 9.62 -34.62 -18.53
C TYR A 256 10.41 -35.53 -17.58
N PHE A 257 10.68 -35.05 -16.35
CA PHE A 257 11.43 -35.80 -15.33
C PHE A 257 10.54 -36.62 -14.37
N ALA A 258 9.22 -36.54 -14.49
CA ALA A 258 8.31 -37.24 -13.58
C ALA A 258 7.94 -38.62 -14.14
N THR A 259 7.96 -39.66 -13.30
CA THR A 259 7.52 -41.01 -13.65
C THR A 259 6.00 -41.11 -13.74
N THR A 260 5.27 -40.35 -12.92
CA THR A 260 3.81 -40.30 -12.88
C THR A 260 3.32 -38.85 -12.94
N LYS A 261 2.07 -38.68 -13.39
CA LYS A 261 1.40 -37.39 -13.38
C LYS A 261 0.91 -37.13 -11.95
N PRO A 262 1.29 -36.01 -11.30
CA PRO A 262 0.84 -35.74 -9.94
C PRO A 262 -0.71 -35.67 -9.88
N PRO A 263 -1.35 -36.33 -8.90
CA PRO A 263 -2.80 -36.34 -8.77
C PRO A 263 -3.29 -35.04 -8.12
N PHE A 264 -3.22 -33.93 -8.86
CA PHE A 264 -3.77 -32.66 -8.42
C PHE A 264 -5.26 -32.59 -8.77
N ASP A 265 -6.11 -32.61 -7.75
CA ASP A 265 -7.52 -32.21 -7.84
C ASP A 265 -7.76 -31.16 -6.75
N GLN A 266 -7.73 -29.88 -7.15
CA GLN A 266 -7.93 -28.77 -6.22
C GLN A 266 -8.97 -27.82 -6.76
N THR A 267 -10.01 -27.58 -5.96
CA THR A 267 -10.97 -26.51 -6.19
C THR A 267 -10.81 -25.44 -5.11
N ARG A 268 -10.67 -24.18 -5.51
CA ARG A 268 -10.61 -23.04 -4.60
C ARG A 268 -11.67 -22.03 -5.01
N VAL A 269 -12.55 -21.73 -4.06
CA VAL A 269 -13.59 -20.71 -4.22
C VAL A 269 -13.45 -19.68 -3.12
N GLY A 270 -13.82 -18.44 -3.42
CA GLY A 270 -13.82 -17.38 -2.43
C GLY A 270 -14.30 -16.07 -3.02
N GLY A 271 -14.41 -15.07 -2.17
CA GLY A 271 -14.78 -13.72 -2.54
C GLY A 271 -14.47 -12.75 -1.42
N SER A 272 -14.56 -11.46 -1.73
CA SER A 272 -14.30 -10.35 -0.81
C SER A 272 -15.34 -9.26 -1.03
#